data_AF-A0A7W2E996-F1
#
_entry.id   AF-A0A7W2E996-F1
#
_cell.length_a   1.000
_cell.length_b   1.000
_cell.length_c   1.000
_cell.angle_alpha   90.00
_cell.angle_beta   90.00
_cell.angle_gamma   90.00
#
_symmetry.space_group_name_H-M   'P 1'
#
loop_
_entity.id
_entity.type
_entity.pdbx_description
1 polymer ?
#
loop_
_entity_poly.entity_id
_entity_poly.type
_entity_poly.pdbx_seq_one_letter_code
_entity_poly.pdbx_strand_id
1 'polypeptide(L)'
;MPQPQTRLNPLTALVIGASGWILALGINTPSASLAIIAAALTAGTWRTRNPSVAAATALLAAPVAASMVLIHAPYGEHRIAPLITSDGLADAAHLTARFTALVACLLAAVAWTRTPDLAKALQSTKGGNRIGYIAGTTLQLGPQGANRARITRDANRLKQRPIKAKTVVPHLIMPVLTELLTQAGARGQALETAGYDLTGPRTVLRPVHDSPAQRAARILIPLICVAVVLWI
;
A
#
# COMPACT_ATOMS: atom_id res chain seq x y z
N MET A 1 0.79 8.00 29.05
CA MET A 1 1.32 6.62 28.94
C MET A 1 1.77 6.37 27.51
N PRO A 2 3.06 6.06 27.25
CA PRO A 2 3.49 5.71 25.91
C PRO A 2 2.92 4.32 25.56
N GLN A 3 2.10 4.26 24.52
CA GLN A 3 1.54 3.02 23.98
C GLN A 3 2.66 2.01 23.71
N PRO A 4 2.53 0.72 24.07
CA PRO A 4 3.51 -0.30 23.73
C PRO A 4 3.54 -0.44 22.21
N GLN A 5 4.54 0.20 21.60
CA GLN A 5 4.71 0.26 20.16
C GLN A 5 5.51 -0.97 19.75
N THR A 6 4.83 -2.11 19.64
CA THR A 6 5.31 -3.25 18.84
C THR A 6 5.38 -2.78 17.38
N ARG A 7 6.48 -2.12 17.03
CA ARG A 7 6.77 -1.60 15.70
C ARG A 7 7.41 -2.71 14.89
N LEU A 8 6.65 -3.29 13.98
CA LEU A 8 7.23 -4.08 12.90
C LEU A 8 7.93 -3.14 11.92
N ASN A 9 9.10 -3.53 11.41
CA ASN A 9 9.73 -2.82 10.30
C ASN A 9 8.78 -2.86 9.08
N PRO A 10 8.47 -1.70 8.46
CA PRO A 10 7.55 -1.62 7.32
C PRO A 10 7.97 -2.50 6.14
N LEU A 11 9.28 -2.68 5.92
CA LEU A 11 9.79 -3.56 4.87
C LEU A 11 9.46 -5.03 5.16
N THR A 12 9.50 -5.44 6.44
CA THR A 12 9.15 -6.81 6.83
C THR A 12 7.64 -7.05 6.66
N ALA A 13 6.78 -6.08 6.98
CA ALA A 13 5.34 -6.20 6.74
C ALA A 13 5.02 -6.35 5.23
N LEU A 14 5.68 -5.56 4.38
CA LEU A 14 5.55 -5.66 2.93
C LEU A 14 6.00 -7.02 2.39
N VAL A 15 7.16 -7.53 2.85
CA VAL A 15 7.67 -8.84 2.42
C VAL A 15 6.74 -9.97 2.87
N ILE A 16 6.17 -9.90 4.07
CA ILE A 16 5.18 -10.88 4.54
C ILE A 16 3.93 -10.83 3.64
N GLY A 17 3.42 -9.64 3.33
CA GLY A 17 2.29 -9.47 2.41
C GLY A 17 2.57 -10.03 1.02
N ALA A 18 3.75 -9.72 0.45
CA ALA A 18 4.18 -10.23 -0.85
C ALA A 18 4.37 -11.76 -0.85
N SER A 19 4.82 -12.33 0.26
CA SER A 19 4.94 -13.79 0.42
C SER A 19 3.56 -14.47 0.39
N GLY A 20 2.53 -13.80 0.91
CA GLY A 20 1.14 -14.24 0.76
C GLY A 20 0.68 -14.33 -0.70
N TRP A 21 1.19 -13.48 -1.59
CA TRP A 21 0.90 -13.57 -3.02
C TRP A 21 1.54 -14.80 -3.66
N ILE A 22 2.79 -15.13 -3.29
CA ILE A 22 3.47 -16.34 -3.75
C ILE A 22 2.64 -17.58 -3.39
N LEU A 23 2.14 -17.65 -2.15
CA LEU A 23 1.29 -18.76 -1.70
C LEU A 23 -0.06 -18.80 -2.43
N ALA A 24 -0.75 -17.66 -2.58
CA ALA A 24 -2.05 -17.59 -3.25
C ALA A 24 -1.97 -17.98 -4.74
N LEU A 25 -0.89 -17.59 -5.41
CA LEU A 25 -0.66 -17.92 -6.82
C LEU A 25 -0.15 -19.35 -6.98
N GLY A 26 0.76 -19.81 -6.12
CA GLY A 26 1.38 -21.12 -6.24
C GLY A 26 0.48 -22.29 -5.86
N ILE A 27 -0.21 -22.22 -4.71
CA ILE A 27 -1.04 -23.34 -4.24
C ILE A 27 -2.30 -23.51 -5.10
N ASN A 28 -2.84 -22.42 -5.66
CA ASN A 28 -3.96 -22.45 -6.61
C ASN A 28 -5.23 -23.21 -6.13
N THR A 29 -5.42 -23.38 -4.81
CA THR A 29 -6.63 -23.99 -4.26
C THR A 29 -7.56 -22.96 -3.63
N PRO A 30 -8.89 -23.17 -3.70
CA PRO A 30 -9.86 -22.24 -3.11
C PRO A 30 -9.75 -22.20 -1.58
N SER A 31 -9.47 -23.34 -0.93
CA SER A 31 -9.25 -23.44 0.50
C SER A 31 -8.03 -22.64 0.97
N ALA A 32 -6.91 -22.70 0.24
CA ALA A 32 -5.73 -21.90 0.55
C ALA A 32 -6.02 -20.40 0.40
N SER A 33 -6.74 -20.00 -0.65
CA SER A 33 -7.12 -18.60 -0.87
C SER A 33 -7.98 -18.07 0.29
N LEU A 34 -8.95 -18.84 0.76
CA LEU A 34 -9.79 -18.49 1.92
C LEU A 34 -8.97 -18.41 3.22
N ALA A 35 -8.05 -19.34 3.45
CA ALA A 35 -7.16 -19.30 4.61
C ALA A 35 -6.28 -18.03 4.62
N ILE A 36 -5.75 -17.66 3.46
CA ILE A 36 -4.95 -16.44 3.28
C ILE A 36 -5.80 -15.19 3.51
N ILE A 37 -7.02 -15.13 2.98
CA ILE A 37 -7.96 -14.03 3.25
C ILE A 37 -8.22 -13.90 4.74
N ALA A 38 -8.56 -15.00 5.42
CA ALA A 38 -8.85 -15.00 6.85
C ALA A 38 -7.65 -14.52 7.68
N ALA A 39 -6.45 -15.02 7.38
CA ALA A 39 -5.21 -14.60 8.03
C ALA A 39 -4.89 -13.11 7.78
N ALA A 40 -5.05 -12.63 6.54
CA ALA A 40 -4.79 -11.24 6.19
C ALA A 40 -5.81 -10.28 6.84
N LEU A 41 -7.10 -10.62 6.83
CA LEU A 41 -8.16 -9.81 7.43
C LEU A 41 -8.04 -9.78 8.96
N THR A 42 -7.77 -10.91 9.61
CA THR A 42 -7.55 -10.96 11.07
C THR A 42 -6.33 -10.13 11.46
N ALA A 43 -5.20 -10.28 10.77
CA ALA A 43 -4.00 -9.48 11.02
C ALA A 43 -4.24 -7.98 10.76
N GLY A 44 -4.94 -7.62 9.69
CA GLY A 44 -5.25 -6.23 9.33
C GLY A 44 -6.21 -5.58 10.32
N THR A 45 -7.31 -6.25 10.65
CA THR A 45 -8.32 -5.76 11.61
C THR A 45 -7.79 -5.70 13.02
N TRP A 46 -6.96 -6.66 13.45
CA TRP A 46 -6.31 -6.60 14.76
C TRP A 46 -5.42 -5.36 14.89
N ARG A 47 -4.74 -4.97 13.80
CA ARG A 47 -3.88 -3.80 13.77
C ARG A 47 -4.64 -2.48 13.75
N THR A 48 -5.66 -2.36 12.91
CA THR A 48 -6.46 -1.13 12.80
C THR A 48 -7.50 -1.00 13.92
N ARG A 49 -7.81 -2.09 14.63
CA ARG A 49 -8.93 -2.24 15.57
C ARG A 49 -10.26 -1.78 14.97
N ASN A 50 -10.39 -1.85 13.64
CA ASN A 50 -11.54 -1.35 12.89
C ASN A 50 -11.77 -2.25 11.67
N PRO A 51 -13.03 -2.59 11.32
CA PRO A 51 -13.36 -3.37 10.12
C PRO A 51 -13.02 -2.69 8.79
N SER A 52 -12.43 -1.49 8.79
CA SER A 52 -12.04 -0.74 7.58
C SER A 52 -11.24 -1.56 6.56
N VAL A 53 -10.35 -2.45 7.00
CA VAL A 53 -9.56 -3.32 6.10
C VAL A 53 -10.47 -4.33 5.38
N ALA A 54 -11.40 -4.95 6.11
CA ALA A 54 -12.38 -5.88 5.54
C ALA A 54 -13.34 -5.17 4.60
N ALA A 55 -13.85 -4.00 5.01
CA ALA A 55 -14.75 -3.19 4.18
C ALA A 55 -14.07 -2.71 2.89
N ALA A 56 -12.83 -2.23 2.97
CA ALA A 56 -12.06 -1.82 1.80
C ALA A 56 -11.75 -3.00 0.88
N THR A 57 -11.39 -4.16 1.44
CA THR A 57 -11.16 -5.39 0.66
C THR A 57 -12.42 -5.79 -0.08
N ALA A 58 -13.57 -5.85 0.60
CA ALA A 58 -14.86 -6.20 0.01
C ALA A 58 -15.27 -5.19 -1.07
N LEU A 59 -15.11 -3.89 -0.81
CA LEU A 59 -15.45 -2.84 -1.77
C LEU A 59 -14.61 -2.92 -3.06
N LEU A 60 -13.31 -3.23 -2.93
CA LEU A 60 -12.41 -3.39 -4.07
C LEU A 60 -12.61 -4.72 -4.80
N ALA A 61 -12.97 -5.78 -4.09
CA ALA A 61 -13.23 -7.09 -4.67
C ALA A 61 -14.60 -7.18 -5.36
N ALA A 62 -15.59 -6.41 -4.90
CA ALA A 62 -16.96 -6.42 -5.43
C ALA A 62 -17.07 -6.25 -6.97
N PRO A 63 -16.45 -5.24 -7.61
CA PRO A 63 -16.56 -5.09 -9.06
C PRO A 63 -15.91 -6.26 -9.81
N VAL A 64 -14.79 -6.79 -9.30
CA VAL A 64 -14.12 -7.94 -9.92
C VAL A 64 -14.95 -9.21 -9.75
N ALA A 65 -15.53 -9.43 -8.58
CA ALA A 65 -16.45 -10.54 -8.33
C ALA A 65 -17.65 -10.49 -9.29
N ALA A 66 -18.24 -9.30 -9.44
CA ALA A 66 -19.35 -9.09 -10.37
C ALA A 66 -18.93 -9.38 -11.82
N SER A 67 -17.76 -8.90 -12.25
CA SER A 67 -17.23 -9.20 -13.59
C SER A 67 -16.95 -10.69 -13.78
N MET A 68 -16.36 -11.37 -12.79
CA MET A 68 -16.03 -12.79 -12.89
C MET A 68 -17.29 -13.65 -12.99
N VAL A 69 -18.31 -13.36 -12.17
CA VAL A 69 -19.61 -14.02 -12.24
C VAL A 69 -20.29 -13.74 -13.58
N LEU A 70 -20.33 -12.48 -14.02
CA LEU A 70 -20.97 -12.11 -15.29
C LEU A 70 -20.32 -12.83 -16.49
N ILE A 71 -18.99 -12.97 -16.46
CA ILE A 71 -18.24 -13.62 -17.54
C ILE A 71 -18.35 -15.14 -17.46
N HIS A 72 -18.19 -15.77 -16.28
CA HIS A 72 -18.04 -17.22 -16.19
C HIS A 72 -19.33 -17.97 -15.84
N ALA A 73 -20.31 -17.33 -15.17
CA ALA A 73 -21.58 -17.99 -14.85
C ALA A 73 -22.32 -18.64 -16.03
N PRO A 74 -22.33 -18.08 -17.27
CA PRO A 74 -23.01 -18.71 -18.39
C PRO A 74 -22.25 -19.89 -19.00
N TYR A 75 -20.97 -20.09 -18.66
CA TYR A 75 -20.13 -21.15 -19.21
C TYR A 75 -19.99 -22.30 -18.21
N GLY A 76 -20.62 -23.44 -18.52
CA GLY A 76 -20.55 -24.65 -17.69
C GLY A 76 -21.48 -25.73 -18.22
N GLU A 77 -21.23 -26.98 -17.81
CA GLU A 77 -21.97 -28.16 -18.24
C GLU A 77 -23.31 -28.28 -17.49
N HIS A 78 -23.28 -28.00 -16.17
CA HIS A 78 -24.44 -28.15 -15.30
C HIS A 78 -25.19 -26.82 -15.12
N ARG A 79 -26.35 -26.70 -15.78
CA ARG A 79 -27.22 -25.52 -15.69
C ARG A 79 -28.13 -25.58 -14.45
N ILE A 80 -28.09 -24.53 -13.64
CA ILE A 80 -28.99 -24.35 -12.48
C ILE A 80 -30.15 -23.42 -12.86
N ALA A 81 -29.87 -22.38 -13.67
CA ALA A 81 -30.85 -21.39 -14.11
C ALA A 81 -30.52 -20.95 -15.55
N PRO A 82 -31.42 -20.25 -16.27
CA PRO A 82 -31.06 -19.66 -17.56
C PRO A 82 -29.88 -18.70 -17.38
N LEU A 83 -28.78 -18.96 -18.11
CA LEU A 83 -27.49 -18.24 -18.05
C LEU A 83 -26.69 -18.42 -16.75
N ILE A 84 -27.04 -19.36 -15.87
CA ILE A 84 -26.27 -19.66 -14.64
C ILE A 84 -25.97 -21.16 -14.56
N THR A 85 -24.68 -21.48 -14.52
CA THR A 85 -24.14 -22.83 -14.38
C THR A 85 -23.43 -23.00 -13.03
N SER A 86 -23.46 -24.20 -12.45
CA SER A 86 -22.73 -24.48 -11.20
C SER A 86 -21.23 -24.37 -11.40
N ASP A 87 -20.75 -24.88 -12.53
CA ASP A 87 -19.32 -25.01 -12.82
C ASP A 87 -18.71 -23.62 -13.08
N GLY A 88 -19.38 -22.80 -13.90
CA GLY A 88 -18.98 -21.42 -14.14
C GLY A 88 -19.04 -20.53 -12.90
N LEU A 89 -19.97 -20.80 -11.96
CA LEU A 89 -20.02 -20.10 -10.69
C LEU A 89 -18.88 -20.53 -9.74
N ALA A 90 -18.52 -21.81 -9.75
CA ALA A 90 -17.39 -22.33 -8.97
C ALA A 90 -16.06 -21.73 -9.45
N ASP A 91 -15.86 -21.65 -10.77
CA ASP A 91 -14.69 -21.00 -11.37
C ASP A 91 -14.64 -19.50 -11.07
N ALA A 92 -15.77 -18.81 -11.21
CA ALA A 92 -15.89 -17.40 -10.83
C ALA A 92 -15.54 -17.19 -9.35
N ALA A 93 -16.02 -18.06 -8.45
CA ALA A 93 -15.74 -18.00 -7.03
C ALA A 93 -14.26 -18.25 -6.73
N HIS A 94 -13.64 -19.22 -7.40
CA HIS A 94 -12.22 -19.52 -7.25
C HIS A 94 -11.33 -18.35 -7.67
N LEU A 95 -11.56 -17.77 -8.86
CA LEU A 95 -10.83 -16.61 -9.36
C LEU A 95 -11.03 -15.38 -8.46
N THR A 96 -12.27 -15.15 -8.02
CA THR A 96 -12.61 -14.05 -7.11
C THR A 96 -11.93 -14.22 -5.76
N ALA A 97 -11.90 -15.43 -5.20
CA ALA A 97 -11.22 -15.70 -3.94
C ALA A 97 -9.72 -15.44 -4.06
N ARG A 98 -9.08 -15.83 -5.16
CA ARG A 98 -7.66 -15.55 -5.39
C ARG A 98 -7.38 -14.05 -5.49
N PHE A 99 -8.17 -13.32 -6.27
CA PHE A 99 -8.04 -11.87 -6.35
C PHE A 99 -8.22 -11.20 -4.98
N THR A 100 -9.24 -11.63 -4.24
CA THR A 100 -9.53 -11.11 -2.89
C THR A 100 -8.39 -11.40 -1.93
N ALA A 101 -7.77 -12.58 -2.00
CA ALA A 101 -6.58 -12.91 -1.20
C ALA A 101 -5.41 -11.96 -1.48
N LEU A 102 -5.14 -11.66 -2.76
CA LEU A 102 -4.08 -10.72 -3.13
C LEU A 102 -4.35 -9.31 -2.58
N VAL A 103 -5.57 -8.81 -2.72
CA VAL A 103 -5.98 -7.49 -2.21
C VAL A 103 -5.90 -7.47 -0.68
N ALA A 104 -6.39 -8.51 0.00
CA ALA A 104 -6.36 -8.61 1.45
C ALA A 104 -4.92 -8.61 2.00
N CYS A 105 -4.01 -9.38 1.39
CA CYS A 105 -2.59 -9.40 1.76
C CYS A 105 -1.95 -8.02 1.62
N LEU A 106 -2.24 -7.32 0.51
CA LEU A 106 -1.70 -5.97 0.27
C LEU A 106 -2.24 -4.97 1.30
N LEU A 107 -3.55 -4.95 1.52
CA LEU A 107 -4.18 -4.03 2.47
C LEU A 107 -3.76 -4.33 3.91
N ALA A 108 -3.60 -5.60 4.28
CA ALA A 108 -3.05 -5.98 5.57
C ALA A 108 -1.62 -5.47 5.73
N ALA A 109 -0.74 -5.69 4.75
CA ALA A 109 0.63 -5.18 4.80
C ALA A 109 0.66 -3.64 4.92
N VAL A 110 -0.15 -2.94 4.14
CA VAL A 110 -0.28 -1.47 4.21
C VAL A 110 -0.82 -1.02 5.57
N ALA A 111 -1.79 -1.72 6.16
CA ALA A 111 -2.33 -1.41 7.50
C ALA A 111 -1.27 -1.51 8.61
N TRP A 112 -0.29 -2.39 8.44
CA TRP A 112 0.86 -2.52 9.33
C TRP A 112 1.95 -1.47 9.07
N THR A 113 1.90 -0.81 7.91
CA THR A 113 2.91 0.14 7.43
C THR A 113 2.47 1.58 7.68
N ARG A 114 3.33 2.40 8.31
CA ARG A 114 3.12 3.87 8.34
C ARG A 114 3.91 4.51 7.21
N THR A 115 3.26 5.35 6.40
CA THR A 115 3.88 6.15 5.32
C THR A 115 5.20 6.83 5.73
N PRO A 116 5.30 7.54 6.87
CA PRO A 116 6.57 8.16 7.28
C PRO A 116 7.65 7.15 7.70
N ASP A 117 7.28 5.98 8.20
CA ASP A 117 8.24 4.94 8.60
C ASP A 117 8.75 4.18 7.37
N LEU A 118 7.91 3.99 6.35
CA LEU A 118 8.31 3.42 5.05
C LEU A 118 9.35 4.30 4.35
N ALA A 119 9.12 5.62 4.32
CA ALA A 119 10.08 6.56 3.74
C ALA A 119 11.45 6.49 4.45
N LYS A 120 11.46 6.38 5.79
CA LYS A 120 12.69 6.23 6.59
C LYS A 120 13.38 4.88 6.36
N ALA A 121 12.61 3.80 6.28
CA ALA A 121 13.15 2.46 6.04
C ALA A 121 13.78 2.34 4.64
N LEU A 122 13.17 2.97 3.64
CA LEU A 122 13.72 3.06 2.28
C LEU A 122 15.01 3.89 2.25
N GLN A 123 15.08 5.00 2.98
CA GLN A 123 16.29 5.83 3.08
C GLN A 123 17.46 5.17 3.83
N SER A 124 17.19 4.18 4.69
CA SER A 124 18.22 3.51 5.52
C SER A 124 18.76 2.20 4.92
N THR A 125 18.27 1.77 3.75
CA THR A 125 18.71 0.52 3.11
C THR A 125 20.02 0.72 2.34
N LYS A 126 21.10 -0.01 2.71
CA LYS A 126 22.41 0.03 2.04
C LYS A 126 22.29 -0.40 0.57
N GLY A 127 22.78 0.44 -0.36
CA GLY A 127 22.73 0.22 -1.82
C GLY A 127 21.53 0.87 -2.53
N GLY A 128 20.51 1.33 -1.79
CA GLY A 128 19.29 1.94 -2.31
C GLY A 128 19.23 3.47 -2.19
N ASN A 129 20.34 4.15 -1.90
CA ASN A 129 20.35 5.57 -1.50
C ASN A 129 19.61 6.50 -2.49
N ARG A 130 19.74 6.25 -3.80
CA ARG A 130 19.08 7.04 -4.85
C ARG A 130 17.57 6.74 -4.94
N ILE A 131 17.17 5.47 -4.86
CA ILE A 131 15.76 5.06 -4.91
C ILE A 131 15.04 5.39 -3.60
N GLY A 132 15.69 5.20 -2.45
CA GLY A 132 15.16 5.58 -1.14
C GLY A 132 15.06 7.09 -0.94
N TYR A 133 15.98 7.86 -1.54
CA TYR A 133 15.84 9.32 -1.62
C TYR A 133 14.66 9.71 -2.53
N ILE A 134 14.56 9.17 -3.75
CA ILE A 134 13.45 9.48 -4.68
C ILE A 134 12.09 9.04 -4.11
N ALA A 135 11.97 7.81 -3.63
CA ALA A 135 10.75 7.30 -3.02
C ALA A 135 10.40 8.07 -1.74
N GLY A 136 11.40 8.42 -0.93
CA GLY A 136 11.24 9.23 0.27
C GLY A 136 10.80 10.67 -0.02
N THR A 137 11.34 11.30 -1.05
CA THR A 137 10.92 12.65 -1.48
C THR A 137 9.52 12.60 -2.09
N THR A 138 9.19 11.63 -2.94
CA THR A 138 7.81 11.45 -3.45
C THR A 138 6.81 11.19 -2.32
N LEU A 139 7.12 10.33 -1.36
CA LEU A 139 6.26 10.05 -0.21
C LEU A 139 6.06 11.28 0.69
N GLN A 140 7.06 12.15 0.82
CA GLN A 140 6.98 13.37 1.63
C GLN A 140 6.33 14.55 0.90
N LEU A 141 6.49 14.62 -0.42
CA LEU A 141 5.89 15.65 -1.28
C LEU A 141 4.39 15.42 -1.46
N GLY A 142 3.92 14.16 -1.50
CA GLY A 142 2.51 13.80 -1.61
C GLY A 142 1.59 14.50 -0.58
N PRO A 143 1.80 14.32 0.74
CA PRO A 143 0.93 14.93 1.75
C PRO A 143 1.07 16.45 1.83
N GLN A 144 2.26 17.02 1.55
CA GLN A 144 2.48 18.46 1.53
C GLN A 144 1.76 19.12 0.36
N GLY A 145 1.89 18.55 -0.85
CA GLY A 145 1.18 18.98 -2.04
C GLY A 145 -0.34 18.84 -1.91
N ALA A 146 -0.81 17.72 -1.35
CA ALA A 146 -2.25 17.49 -1.11
C ALA A 146 -2.84 18.50 -0.10
N ASN A 147 -2.14 18.78 0.99
CA ASN A 147 -2.57 19.77 1.97
C ASN A 147 -2.60 21.17 1.36
N ARG A 148 -1.58 21.54 0.58
CA ARG A 148 -1.54 22.85 -0.08
C ARG A 148 -2.62 22.98 -1.15
N ALA A 149 -2.86 21.93 -1.94
CA ALA A 149 -3.97 21.90 -2.90
C ALA A 149 -5.33 22.07 -2.19
N ARG A 150 -5.53 21.49 -1.01
CA ARG A 150 -6.74 21.68 -0.21
C ARG A 150 -6.89 23.14 0.23
N ILE A 151 -5.84 23.75 0.80
CA ILE A 151 -5.86 25.16 1.24
C ILE A 151 -6.13 26.09 0.06
N THR A 152 -5.48 25.88 -1.09
CA THR A 152 -5.72 26.68 -2.30
C THR A 152 -7.13 26.50 -2.83
N ARG A 153 -7.68 25.28 -2.79
CA ARG A 153 -9.07 25.00 -3.16
C ARG A 153 -10.05 25.71 -2.22
N ASP A 154 -9.82 25.66 -0.91
CA ASP A 154 -10.64 26.33 0.10
C ASP A 154 -10.58 27.86 -0.06
N ALA A 155 -9.40 28.42 -0.32
CA ALA A 155 -9.21 29.84 -0.60
C ALA A 155 -9.95 30.30 -1.88
N ASN A 156 -9.92 29.50 -2.95
CA ASN A 156 -10.69 29.80 -4.16
C ASN A 156 -12.21 29.68 -3.92
N ARG A 157 -12.65 28.73 -3.09
CA ARG A 157 -14.04 28.60 -2.69
C ARG A 157 -14.52 29.82 -1.89
N LEU A 158 -13.71 30.33 -0.97
CA LEU A 158 -14.01 31.57 -0.22
C LEU A 158 -14.07 32.80 -1.14
N LYS A 159 -13.24 32.84 -2.19
CA LYS A 159 -13.28 33.87 -3.24
C LYS A 159 -14.38 33.65 -4.29
N GLN A 160 -15.26 32.67 -4.09
CA GLN A 160 -16.31 32.26 -5.03
C GLN A 160 -15.82 31.99 -6.46
N ARG A 161 -14.58 31.49 -6.62
CA ARG A 161 -14.01 31.11 -7.92
C ARG A 161 -14.12 29.59 -8.10
N PRO A 162 -15.13 29.08 -8.83
CA PRO A 162 -15.28 27.65 -9.03
C PRO A 162 -14.13 27.10 -9.87
N ILE A 163 -13.50 26.03 -9.37
CA ILE A 163 -12.47 25.29 -10.09
C ILE A 163 -13.18 24.36 -11.09
N LYS A 164 -13.09 24.67 -12.38
CA LYS A 164 -13.58 23.88 -13.52
C LYS A 164 -12.38 23.36 -14.32
N ALA A 165 -12.57 22.37 -15.18
CA ALA A 165 -11.48 21.78 -15.98
C ALA A 165 -10.59 22.82 -16.70
N LYS A 166 -11.21 23.89 -17.25
CA LYS A 166 -10.50 24.99 -17.93
C LYS A 166 -9.75 25.95 -16.99
N THR A 167 -10.09 25.98 -15.71
CA THR A 167 -9.57 26.93 -14.71
C THR A 167 -8.69 26.29 -13.64
N VAL A 168 -8.56 24.95 -13.63
CA VAL A 168 -7.70 24.19 -12.71
C VAL A 168 -6.24 24.63 -12.78
N VAL A 169 -5.70 24.82 -14.00
CA VAL A 169 -4.30 25.20 -14.18
C VAL A 169 -3.99 26.56 -13.50
N PRO A 170 -4.68 27.66 -13.84
CA PRO A 170 -4.37 28.96 -13.24
C PRO A 170 -4.80 29.11 -11.78
N HIS A 171 -5.89 28.47 -11.35
CA HIS A 171 -6.45 28.70 -10.00
C HIS A 171 -5.97 27.71 -8.95
N LEU A 172 -5.41 26.56 -9.35
CA LEU A 172 -4.99 25.52 -8.43
C LEU A 172 -3.54 25.11 -8.66
N ILE A 173 -3.18 24.72 -9.89
CA ILE A 173 -1.85 24.15 -10.16
C ILE A 173 -0.76 25.22 -10.02
N MET A 174 -0.89 26.36 -10.69
CA MET A 174 0.13 27.40 -10.63
C MET A 174 0.36 27.94 -9.20
N PRO A 175 -0.66 28.30 -8.42
CA PRO A 175 -0.45 28.76 -7.04
C PRO A 175 0.21 27.70 -6.15
N VAL A 176 -0.17 26.43 -6.31
CA VAL A 176 0.44 25.32 -5.56
C VAL A 176 1.90 25.14 -5.98
N LEU A 177 2.21 25.17 -7.27
CA LEU A 177 3.58 25.04 -7.79
C LEU A 177 4.47 26.17 -7.28
N THR A 178 4.03 27.42 -7.42
CA THR A 178 4.78 28.60 -6.95
C THR A 178 5.05 28.50 -5.45
N GLU A 179 4.07 28.15 -4.63
CA GLU A 179 4.28 28.03 -3.19
C GLU A 179 5.26 26.90 -2.83
N LEU A 180 5.14 25.75 -3.49
CA LEU A 180 6.04 24.62 -3.27
C LEU A 180 7.48 24.98 -3.67
N LEU A 181 7.67 25.72 -4.76
CA LEU A 181 8.98 26.22 -5.18
C LEU A 181 9.56 27.22 -4.18
N THR A 182 8.75 28.18 -3.70
CA THR A 182 9.17 29.14 -2.67
C THR A 182 9.55 28.44 -1.37
N GLN A 183 8.74 27.48 -0.92
CA GLN A 183 9.05 26.68 0.28
C GLN A 183 10.29 25.81 0.10
N ALA A 184 10.48 25.20 -1.07
CA ALA A 184 11.67 24.44 -1.38
C ALA A 184 12.93 25.31 -1.36
N GLY A 185 12.87 26.53 -1.93
CA GLY A 185 13.96 27.50 -1.89
C GLY A 185 14.34 27.91 -0.46
N ALA A 186 13.36 28.29 0.35
CA ALA A 186 13.58 28.67 1.76
C ALA A 186 14.15 27.50 2.59
N ARG A 187 13.67 26.28 2.34
CA ARG A 187 14.16 25.08 3.03
C ARG A 187 15.55 24.67 2.58
N GLY A 188 15.90 24.90 1.31
CA GLY A 188 17.24 24.73 0.77
C GLY A 188 18.26 25.62 1.49
N GLN A 189 17.96 26.91 1.62
CA GLN A 189 18.82 27.85 2.35
C GLN A 189 19.01 27.47 3.82
N ALA A 190 17.93 27.03 4.49
CA ALA A 190 17.99 26.54 5.86
C ALA A 190 18.80 25.25 6.02
N LEU A 191 18.78 24.37 5.01
CA LEU A 191 19.58 23.12 4.99
C LEU A 191 21.06 23.41 4.72
N GLU A 192 21.36 24.38 3.86
CA GLU A 192 22.72 24.85 3.59
C GLU A 192 23.36 25.48 4.84
N THR A 193 22.62 26.33 5.55
CA THR A 193 23.05 26.88 6.86
C THR A 193 23.17 25.82 7.95
N ALA A 194 22.37 24.75 7.90
CA ALA A 194 22.50 23.60 8.80
C ALA A 194 23.67 22.67 8.44
N GLY A 195 24.48 23.00 7.41
CA GLY A 195 25.63 22.20 7.00
C GLY A 195 25.26 20.89 6.32
N TYR A 196 24.07 20.78 5.73
CA TYR A 196 23.61 19.55 5.08
C TYR A 196 24.46 19.18 3.85
N ASP A 197 25.10 20.17 3.20
CA ASP A 197 25.96 20.00 2.03
C ASP A 197 27.40 19.59 2.38
N LEU A 198 27.75 19.55 3.67
CA LEU A 198 29.05 19.07 4.13
C LEU A 198 29.16 17.55 3.94
N THR A 199 30.22 17.11 3.27
CA THR A 199 30.55 15.69 3.09
C THR A 199 31.14 15.10 4.37
N GLY A 200 30.54 14.04 4.91
CA GLY A 200 31.02 13.35 6.11
C GLY A 200 30.09 12.22 6.58
N PRO A 201 30.51 11.40 7.57
CA PRO A 201 29.69 10.32 8.13
C PRO A 201 28.45 10.91 8.84
N ARG A 202 27.25 10.48 8.43
CA ARG A 202 25.97 10.98 8.96
C ARG A 202 25.38 10.05 10.01
N THR A 203 24.97 10.62 11.13
CA THR A 203 24.28 9.90 12.22
C THR A 203 22.77 10.06 12.08
N VAL A 204 22.02 8.95 12.12
CA VAL A 204 20.56 8.98 12.03
C VAL A 204 19.96 9.23 13.42
N LEU A 205 19.29 10.38 13.61
CA LEU A 205 18.74 10.80 14.90
C LEU A 205 17.66 9.85 15.48
N ARG A 206 16.92 9.14 14.62
CA ARG A 206 15.96 8.10 15.03
C ARG A 206 16.06 6.89 14.10
N PRO A 207 16.90 5.89 14.43
CA PRO A 207 16.97 4.66 13.63
C PRO A 207 15.64 3.91 13.70
N VAL A 208 15.21 3.34 12.58
CA VAL A 208 14.10 2.39 12.55
C VAL A 208 14.57 1.12 13.26
N HIS A 209 13.82 0.64 14.24
CA HIS A 209 14.17 -0.57 14.97
C HIS A 209 14.08 -1.77 14.01
N ASP A 210 15.23 -2.39 13.71
CA ASP A 210 15.31 -3.60 12.88
C ASP A 210 15.91 -4.70 13.76
N SER A 211 15.07 -5.61 14.25
CA SER A 211 15.53 -6.71 15.09
C SER A 211 16.15 -7.82 14.20
N PRO A 212 17.13 -8.58 14.71
CA PRO A 212 17.72 -9.68 13.94
C PRO A 212 16.67 -10.72 13.51
N ALA A 213 15.63 -10.93 14.33
CA ALA A 213 14.49 -11.77 13.99
C ALA A 213 13.69 -11.23 12.78
N GLN A 214 13.49 -9.91 12.66
CA GLN A 214 12.80 -9.30 11.52
C GLN A 214 13.63 -9.37 10.23
N ARG A 215 14.95 -9.32 10.35
CA ARG A 215 15.87 -9.47 9.21
C ARG A 215 15.89 -10.92 8.70
N ALA A 216 15.93 -11.89 9.61
CA ALA A 216 15.81 -13.30 9.27
C ALA A 216 14.45 -13.62 8.64
N ALA A 217 13.35 -13.13 9.25
CA ALA A 217 12.00 -13.30 8.72
C ALA A 217 11.83 -12.76 7.29
N ARG A 218 12.50 -11.64 6.97
CA ARG A 218 12.46 -11.04 5.62
C ARG A 218 13.03 -11.95 4.53
N ILE A 219 13.92 -12.87 4.87
CA ILE A 219 14.55 -13.78 3.91
C ILE A 219 13.90 -15.16 3.99
N LEU A 220 13.68 -15.67 5.20
CA LEU A 220 13.15 -17.01 5.42
C LEU A 220 11.70 -17.15 4.98
N ILE A 221 10.84 -16.16 5.25
CA ILE A 221 9.41 -16.26 4.90
C ILE A 221 9.19 -16.41 3.39
N PRO A 222 9.75 -15.55 2.50
CA PRO A 222 9.58 -15.75 1.07
C PRO A 222 10.23 -17.04 0.58
N LEU A 223 11.40 -17.43 1.13
CA LEU A 223 12.07 -18.68 0.76
C LEU A 223 11.21 -19.90 1.08
N ILE A 224 10.62 -19.95 2.28
CA ILE A 224 9.70 -21.01 2.70
C ILE A 224 8.47 -21.02 1.80
N CYS A 225 7.89 -19.86 1.48
CA CYS A 225 6.74 -19.79 0.59
C CYS A 225 7.05 -20.34 -0.82
N VAL A 226 8.22 -19.98 -1.38
CA VAL A 226 8.67 -20.53 -2.67
C VAL A 226 8.90 -22.04 -2.56
N ALA A 227 9.55 -22.52 -1.51
CA ALA A 227 9.79 -23.94 -1.31
C ALA A 227 8.49 -24.75 -1.18
N VAL A 228 7.50 -24.23 -0.45
CA VAL A 228 6.17 -24.85 -0.35
C VAL A 228 5.49 -24.93 -1.71
N VAL A 229 5.58 -23.88 -2.53
CA VAL A 229 5.00 -23.85 -3.87
C VAL A 229 5.72 -24.81 -4.83
N LEU A 230 7.05 -24.95 -4.73
CA LEU A 230 7.81 -25.87 -5.56
C LEU A 230 7.65 -27.34 -5.17
N TRP A 231 7.24 -27.59 -3.92
CA TRP A 231 7.04 -28.95 -3.40
C TRP A 231 5.69 -29.55 -3.80
N ILE A 232 4.67 -28.70 -3.99
CA ILE A 232 3.31 -29.08 -4.39
C ILE A 232 3.25 -29.30 -5.90
#